data_AF-A0A9P9WW24-F1
#
_entry.id   AF-A0A9P9WW24-F1
#
_cell.length_a   1.000
_cell.length_b   1.000
_cell.length_c   1.000
_cell.angle_alpha   90.00
_cell.angle_beta   90.00
_cell.angle_gamma   90.00
#
_symmetry.space_group_name_H-M   'P 1'
#
loop_
_entity.id
_entity.type
_entity.pdbx_description
1 polymer ?
#
loop_
_entity_poly.entity_id
_entity_poly.type
_entity_poly.pdbx_seq_one_letter_code
_entity_poly.pdbx_strand_id
1 'polypeptide(L)'
;MLKIGARTSTLQLQLSQDKQVKVIAIVTATNFDAPLGPTVPTAWSLLPAPKPVPDFSRIVNRQSDPYWLPTHLSGEILDVTKRLLFLHPRGSHRVDGICDAWSGCIGCPDEHMDATYLALMTDIIPSMSDTLLRNGGLYDAHRLFAEMKKWAEGHPGVPSPMTNSDIEFKRRVPNEGLEWVFTRTATKMLHEGGMDLDITICNAEMELVCTAHQIVMVLEAQRKFRRKKPEASL
;
A
#
# COMPACT_ATOMS: atom_id res chain seq x y z
N MET A 1 -9.29 -23.45 -12.19
CA MET A 1 -8.92 -22.83 -13.48
C MET A 1 -10.19 -22.56 -14.26
N LEU A 2 -10.41 -21.35 -14.78
CA LEU A 2 -11.71 -20.95 -15.36
C LEU A 2 -11.66 -20.80 -16.89
N LYS A 3 -10.58 -20.24 -17.44
CA LYS A 3 -10.41 -20.04 -18.89
C LYS A 3 -8.92 -20.01 -19.24
N ILE A 4 -8.54 -20.65 -20.35
CA ILE A 4 -7.24 -20.42 -21.01
C ILE A 4 -7.50 -19.69 -22.33
N GLY A 5 -6.61 -18.78 -22.71
CA GLY A 5 -6.61 -18.13 -24.01
C GLY A 5 -5.24 -17.55 -24.34
N ALA A 6 -4.89 -17.50 -25.63
CA ALA A 6 -3.56 -17.13 -26.10
C ALA A 6 -3.10 -15.70 -25.74
N ARG A 7 -4.05 -14.80 -25.44
CA ARG A 7 -3.77 -13.44 -24.93
C ARG A 7 -4.18 -13.23 -23.46
N THR A 8 -5.20 -13.94 -22.98
CA THR A 8 -5.79 -13.75 -21.65
C THR A 8 -6.23 -15.09 -21.07
N SER A 9 -5.80 -15.42 -19.86
CA SER A 9 -6.22 -16.62 -19.14
C SER A 9 -6.74 -16.27 -17.75
N THR A 10 -7.88 -16.83 -17.36
CA THR A 10 -8.55 -16.56 -16.08
C THR A 10 -8.43 -17.76 -15.15
N LEU A 11 -7.77 -17.54 -14.02
CA LEU A 11 -7.52 -18.49 -12.97
C LEU A 11 -8.46 -18.23 -11.80
N GLN A 12 -8.78 -19.28 -11.06
CA GLN A 12 -9.35 -19.19 -9.72
C GLN A 12 -8.39 -19.94 -8.80
N LEU A 13 -7.98 -19.26 -7.74
CA LEU A 13 -7.05 -19.73 -6.72
C LEU A 13 -7.80 -19.80 -5.39
N GLN A 14 -7.44 -20.75 -4.53
CA GLN A 14 -8.00 -20.89 -3.19
C GLN A 14 -6.88 -21.18 -2.19
N LEU A 15 -6.65 -20.25 -1.26
CA LEU A 15 -5.77 -20.49 -0.12
C LEU A 15 -6.57 -21.20 0.97
N SER A 16 -6.11 -22.36 1.42
CA SER A 16 -6.73 -23.12 2.50
C SER A 16 -5.75 -23.35 3.65
N GLN A 17 -6.22 -23.15 4.87
CA GLN A 17 -5.49 -23.42 6.11
C GLN A 17 -6.41 -24.22 7.04
N ASP A 18 -5.86 -25.24 7.70
CA ASP A 18 -6.62 -26.16 8.57
C ASP A 18 -7.85 -26.78 7.89
N LYS A 19 -7.71 -27.09 6.60
CA LYS A 19 -8.76 -27.59 5.68
C LYS A 19 -9.93 -26.62 5.45
N GLN A 20 -9.82 -25.36 5.90
CA GLN A 20 -10.79 -24.30 5.61
C GLN A 20 -10.22 -23.34 4.56
N VAL A 21 -11.03 -23.01 3.54
CA VAL A 21 -10.70 -21.92 2.60
C VAL A 21 -10.65 -20.60 3.38
N LYS A 22 -9.58 -19.83 3.23
CA LYS A 22 -9.37 -18.52 3.86
C LYS A 22 -9.43 -17.37 2.85
N VAL A 23 -8.92 -17.58 1.64
CA VAL A 23 -8.94 -16.62 0.54
C VAL A 23 -9.35 -17.32 -0.75
N ILE A 24 -10.19 -16.66 -1.56
CA ILE A 24 -10.48 -17.05 -2.94
C ILE A 24 -10.10 -15.85 -3.81
N ALA A 25 -9.23 -16.07 -4.80
CA ALA A 25 -8.84 -15.03 -5.76
C ALA A 25 -9.23 -15.46 -7.18
N ILE A 26 -9.72 -14.52 -7.98
CA ILE A 26 -9.96 -14.70 -9.42
C ILE A 26 -9.02 -13.76 -10.16
N VAL A 27 -8.07 -14.33 -10.90
CA VAL A 27 -6.97 -13.60 -11.52
C VAL A 27 -7.06 -13.75 -13.04
N THR A 28 -7.09 -12.64 -13.78
CA THR A 28 -6.96 -12.67 -15.25
C THR A 28 -5.56 -12.24 -15.63
N ALA A 29 -4.71 -13.23 -15.95
CA ALA A 29 -3.39 -12.99 -16.49
C ALA A 29 -3.49 -12.62 -17.97
N THR A 30 -2.79 -11.56 -18.38
CA THR A 30 -2.78 -11.05 -19.76
C THR A 30 -1.36 -11.05 -20.30
N ASN A 31 -1.17 -11.51 -21.54
CA ASN A 31 0.12 -11.43 -22.21
C ASN A 31 0.33 -10.01 -22.77
N PHE A 32 1.36 -9.32 -22.28
CA PHE A 32 1.77 -7.96 -22.66
C PHE A 32 2.99 -7.92 -23.61
N ASP A 33 3.37 -9.05 -24.24
CA ASP A 33 4.44 -9.11 -25.24
C ASP A 33 4.01 -8.57 -26.62
N ALA A 34 2.71 -8.31 -26.81
CA ALA A 34 2.15 -7.69 -28.01
C ALA A 34 1.09 -6.63 -27.66
N PRO A 35 0.94 -5.55 -28.46
CA PRO A 35 -0.10 -4.54 -28.26
C PRO A 35 -1.52 -5.15 -28.21
N LEU A 36 -2.24 -4.86 -27.12
CA LEU A 36 -3.58 -5.36 -26.87
C LEU A 36 -4.66 -4.54 -27.59
N GLY A 37 -4.42 -3.24 -27.78
CA GLY A 37 -5.35 -2.27 -28.36
C GLY A 37 -4.69 -0.88 -28.52
N PRO A 38 -5.46 0.17 -28.84
CA PRO A 38 -4.96 1.53 -28.98
C PRO A 38 -4.66 2.19 -27.63
N THR A 39 -3.64 3.04 -27.59
CA THR A 39 -3.31 3.89 -26.43
C THR A 39 -3.66 5.34 -26.76
N VAL A 40 -4.38 6.03 -25.86
CA VAL A 40 -4.70 7.46 -25.97
C VAL A 40 -4.47 8.10 -24.59
N PRO A 41 -3.63 9.15 -24.47
CA PRO A 41 -3.46 9.86 -23.20
C PRO A 41 -4.71 10.66 -22.85
N THR A 42 -4.93 10.90 -21.56
CA THR A 42 -6.03 11.74 -21.06
C THR A 42 -5.48 12.91 -20.26
N ALA A 43 -6.29 13.95 -20.02
CA ALA A 43 -5.94 15.05 -19.11
C ALA A 43 -6.11 14.67 -17.62
N TRP A 44 -5.99 13.38 -17.28
CA TRP A 44 -6.08 12.90 -15.90
C TRP A 44 -4.88 13.39 -15.08
N SER A 45 -5.15 13.74 -13.82
CA SER A 45 -4.13 14.12 -12.86
C SER A 45 -4.63 13.85 -11.44
N LEU A 46 -3.71 13.67 -10.50
CA LEU A 46 -4.01 13.45 -9.09
C LEU A 46 -4.51 14.75 -8.43
N LEU A 47 -5.73 14.74 -7.89
CA LEU A 47 -6.31 15.86 -7.13
C LEU A 47 -6.52 15.43 -5.66
N PRO A 48 -6.10 16.24 -4.66
CA PRO A 48 -5.22 17.41 -4.80
C PRO A 48 -3.85 17.00 -5.34
N ALA A 49 -3.13 17.92 -5.98
CA ALA A 49 -1.79 17.64 -6.48
C ALA A 49 -0.88 17.14 -5.34
N PRO A 50 -0.11 16.04 -5.54
CA PRO A 50 0.84 15.56 -4.55
C PRO A 50 1.98 16.58 -4.34
N LYS A 51 2.86 16.30 -3.38
CA LYS A 51 4.12 17.04 -3.26
C LYS A 51 5.00 16.80 -4.50
N PRO A 52 5.93 17.71 -4.86
CA PRO A 52 6.89 17.48 -5.92
C PRO A 52 7.66 16.17 -5.74
N VAL A 53 8.02 15.50 -6.84
CA VAL A 53 8.86 14.30 -6.84
C VAL A 53 10.16 14.59 -6.06
N PRO A 54 10.57 13.73 -5.10
CA PRO A 54 11.79 13.93 -4.34
C PRO A 54 13.04 13.70 -5.21
N ASP A 55 14.17 14.26 -4.78
CA ASP A 55 15.47 13.90 -5.34
C ASP A 55 15.91 12.54 -4.77
N PHE A 56 15.60 11.46 -5.50
CA PHE A 56 15.92 10.08 -5.09
C PHE A 56 17.42 9.87 -4.87
N SER A 57 18.29 10.53 -5.63
CA SER A 57 19.75 10.48 -5.40
C SER A 57 20.12 11.03 -4.03
N ARG A 58 19.48 12.11 -3.59
CA ARG A 58 19.67 12.68 -2.25
C ARG A 58 19.05 11.81 -1.15
N ILE A 59 17.90 11.16 -1.41
CA ILE A 59 17.29 10.18 -0.49
C ILE A 59 18.21 8.97 -0.26
N VAL A 60 18.74 8.35 -1.33
CA VAL A 60 19.67 7.20 -1.24
C VAL A 60 20.95 7.59 -0.49
N ASN A 61 21.46 8.81 -0.72
CA ASN A 61 22.58 9.39 0.03
C ASN A 61 22.20 9.90 1.45
N ARG A 62 21.03 9.52 1.98
CA ARG A 62 20.53 9.83 3.34
C ARG A 62 20.45 11.33 3.68
N GLN A 63 20.28 12.18 2.66
CA GLN A 63 20.12 13.63 2.84
C GLN A 63 18.66 13.99 3.15
N SER A 64 18.45 15.20 3.68
CA SER A 64 17.11 15.73 3.96
C SER A 64 16.43 16.28 2.70
N ASP A 65 15.19 15.83 2.47
CA ASP A 65 14.28 16.38 1.47
C ASP A 65 13.31 17.42 2.09
N PRO A 66 13.03 18.56 1.44
CA PRO A 66 12.17 19.64 1.97
C PRO A 66 10.66 19.33 1.95
N TYR A 67 10.21 18.31 1.21
CA TYR A 67 8.82 17.92 1.07
C TYR A 67 8.48 16.55 1.66
N TRP A 68 9.49 15.69 1.89
CA TRP A 68 9.30 14.29 2.26
C TRP A 68 10.10 13.87 3.51
N LEU A 69 9.58 12.86 4.21
CA LEU A 69 10.13 12.25 5.42
C LEU A 69 10.39 10.76 5.18
N PRO A 70 11.65 10.29 5.23
CA PRO A 70 11.97 8.88 5.08
C PRO A 70 11.60 8.05 6.32
N THR A 71 11.00 6.89 6.11
CA THR A 71 10.70 5.85 7.12
C THR A 71 10.98 4.46 6.54
N HIS A 72 11.09 3.47 7.41
CA HIS A 72 11.08 2.05 7.04
C HIS A 72 9.89 1.36 7.70
N LEU A 73 9.57 0.12 7.30
CA LEU A 73 8.70 -0.75 8.09
C LEU A 73 9.52 -1.63 9.04
N SER A 74 8.93 -1.91 10.19
CA SER A 74 9.50 -2.72 11.28
C SER A 74 8.36 -3.26 12.14
N GLY A 75 8.61 -4.33 12.89
CA GLY A 75 7.56 -5.24 13.35
C GLY A 75 7.23 -6.24 12.24
N GLU A 76 7.12 -7.51 12.62
CA GLU A 76 7.24 -8.61 11.67
C GLU A 76 5.89 -9.13 11.18
N ILE A 77 5.68 -9.05 9.87
CA ILE A 77 4.67 -9.85 9.16
C ILE A 77 5.34 -10.52 7.94
N LEU A 78 6.17 -9.79 7.18
CA LEU A 78 7.02 -10.33 6.10
C LEU A 78 8.40 -9.65 6.11
N ASP A 79 9.49 -10.42 6.02
CA ASP A 79 10.87 -9.89 6.00
C ASP A 79 11.14 -8.90 4.85
N VAL A 80 10.45 -9.05 3.73
CA VAL A 80 10.54 -8.17 2.56
C VAL A 80 10.30 -6.70 2.93
N THR A 81 9.42 -6.44 3.91
CA THR A 81 9.05 -5.07 4.34
C THR A 81 10.22 -4.33 5.00
N LYS A 82 11.19 -5.05 5.56
CA LYS A 82 12.40 -4.48 6.19
C LYS A 82 13.34 -3.82 5.17
N ARG A 83 13.19 -4.12 3.87
CA ARG A 83 13.98 -3.56 2.75
C ARG A 83 13.36 -2.32 2.11
N LEU A 84 12.09 -2.04 2.42
CA LEU A 84 11.35 -0.92 1.84
C LEU A 84 11.64 0.37 2.61
N LEU A 85 12.00 1.43 1.89
CA LEU A 85 11.93 2.81 2.38
C LEU A 85 10.63 3.44 1.88
N PHE A 86 9.91 4.10 2.78
CA PHE A 86 8.76 4.93 2.45
C PHE A 86 9.11 6.40 2.62
N LEU A 87 8.60 7.26 1.75
CA LEU A 87 8.70 8.71 1.87
C LEU A 87 7.30 9.28 2.10
N HIS A 88 7.07 9.88 3.25
CA HIS A 88 5.77 10.47 3.62
C HIS A 88 5.77 12.01 3.51
N PRO A 89 4.67 12.66 3.12
CA PRO A 89 4.63 14.10 2.88
C PRO A 89 4.79 14.93 4.17
N ARG A 90 5.62 15.99 4.12
CA ARG A 90 5.83 16.95 5.20
C ARG A 90 4.66 17.92 5.34
N GLY A 91 4.13 18.02 6.56
CA GLY A 91 2.84 18.64 6.81
C GLY A 91 1.74 17.66 6.44
N SER A 92 0.89 17.35 7.42
CA SER A 92 -0.12 16.29 7.39
C SER A 92 -1.01 16.27 6.15
N HIS A 93 -1.71 15.15 5.94
CA HIS A 93 -2.78 14.97 4.95
C HIS A 93 -3.59 16.26 4.79
N ARG A 94 -3.50 16.85 3.60
CA ARG A 94 -4.15 18.14 3.28
C ARG A 94 -5.65 18.00 3.06
N VAL A 95 -6.12 16.76 2.92
CA VAL A 95 -7.50 16.34 2.75
C VAL A 95 -7.66 15.08 3.59
N ASP A 96 -8.67 15.05 4.46
CA ASP A 96 -8.99 13.86 5.23
C ASP A 96 -9.38 12.71 4.29
N GLY A 97 -8.90 11.50 4.58
CA GLY A 97 -9.12 10.33 3.72
C GLY A 97 -8.20 10.23 2.50
N ILE A 98 -7.12 11.03 2.39
CA ILE A 98 -6.08 10.86 1.37
C ILE A 98 -4.68 10.73 2.00
N CYS A 99 -4.03 9.60 1.75
CA CYS A 99 -2.66 9.29 2.14
C CYS A 99 -1.75 9.14 0.92
N ASP A 100 -0.65 9.89 0.88
CA ASP A 100 0.38 9.83 -0.17
C ASP A 100 1.68 9.24 0.42
N ALA A 101 2.36 8.40 -0.37
CA ALA A 101 3.73 7.96 -0.08
C ALA A 101 4.51 7.72 -1.38
N TRP A 102 5.85 7.81 -1.33
CA TRP A 102 6.69 7.01 -2.22
C TRP A 102 7.17 5.76 -1.51
N SER A 103 7.47 4.72 -2.27
CA SER A 103 8.12 3.50 -1.82
C SER A 103 9.30 3.18 -2.74
N GLY A 104 10.40 2.69 -2.17
CA GLY A 104 11.58 2.23 -2.91
C GLY A 104 12.32 1.13 -2.15
N CYS A 105 13.01 0.25 -2.87
CA CYS A 105 13.84 -0.81 -2.27
C CYS A 105 15.23 -0.25 -1.93
N ILE A 106 15.72 -0.46 -0.70
CA ILE A 106 17.05 0.01 -0.26
C ILE A 106 17.87 -1.12 0.36
N GLY A 107 19.14 -1.20 -0.06
CA GLY A 107 20.12 -2.16 0.44
C GLY A 107 20.35 -3.39 -0.46
N CYS A 108 19.55 -3.55 -1.51
CA CYS A 108 19.72 -4.59 -2.54
C CYS A 108 19.70 -3.92 -3.93
N PRO A 109 20.86 -3.64 -4.55
CA PRO A 109 20.93 -2.89 -5.81
C PRO A 109 20.21 -3.53 -7.00
N ASP A 110 20.07 -4.85 -6.98
CA ASP A 110 19.42 -5.65 -8.02
C ASP A 110 17.92 -5.90 -7.76
N GLU A 111 17.34 -5.33 -6.69
CA GLU A 111 15.97 -5.60 -6.23
C GLU A 111 15.01 -4.45 -6.58
N HIS A 112 14.45 -4.50 -7.79
CA HIS A 112 13.42 -3.57 -8.26
C HIS A 112 11.99 -4.09 -8.01
N MET A 113 11.02 -3.18 -7.95
CA MET A 113 9.61 -3.52 -7.78
C MET A 113 9.01 -4.07 -9.07
N ASP A 114 8.80 -5.38 -9.11
CA ASP A 114 8.06 -6.10 -10.13
C ASP A 114 6.53 -6.03 -9.90
N ALA A 115 5.76 -6.80 -10.68
CA ALA A 115 4.31 -6.92 -10.47
C ALA A 115 3.96 -7.55 -9.10
N THR A 116 4.79 -8.45 -8.56
CA THR A 116 4.59 -9.05 -7.23
C THR A 116 4.77 -8.02 -6.12
N TYR A 117 5.82 -7.19 -6.20
CA TYR A 117 6.02 -6.04 -5.31
C TYR A 117 4.89 -5.02 -5.41
N LEU A 118 4.46 -4.65 -6.62
CA LEU A 118 3.32 -3.73 -6.79
C LEU A 118 2.01 -4.31 -6.22
N ALA A 119 1.81 -5.63 -6.31
CA ALA A 119 0.67 -6.29 -5.69
C ALA A 119 0.76 -6.29 -4.15
N LEU A 120 1.95 -6.25 -3.58
CA LEU A 120 2.14 -6.06 -2.13
C LEU A 120 1.99 -4.59 -1.71
N MET A 121 2.21 -3.63 -2.61
CA MET A 121 2.16 -2.19 -2.31
C MET A 121 0.74 -1.60 -2.22
N THR A 122 -0.28 -2.35 -2.60
CA THR A 122 -1.71 -2.02 -2.35
C THR A 122 -2.16 -2.37 -0.93
N ASP A 123 -1.36 -3.18 -0.25
CA ASP A 123 -1.68 -3.87 1.00
C ASP A 123 -0.87 -3.30 2.17
N ILE A 124 0.28 -2.74 1.85
CA ILE A 124 1.16 -2.00 2.73
C ILE A 124 0.80 -0.50 2.61
N ILE A 125 -0.34 -0.16 3.20
CA ILE A 125 -0.91 1.19 3.25
C ILE A 125 -1.32 1.56 4.68
N PRO A 126 -1.45 2.86 5.02
CA PRO A 126 -1.95 3.26 6.33
C PRO A 126 -3.41 2.83 6.56
N SER A 127 -3.80 2.58 7.81
CA SER A 127 -5.20 2.33 8.15
C SER A 127 -6.01 3.61 7.96
N MET A 128 -6.67 3.71 6.81
CA MET A 128 -7.54 4.85 6.50
C MET A 128 -8.70 4.97 7.51
N SER A 129 -9.11 3.85 8.12
CA SER A 129 -10.17 3.85 9.13
C SER A 129 -9.74 4.49 10.45
N ASP A 130 -8.55 4.14 10.97
CA ASP A 130 -8.01 4.76 12.18
C ASP A 130 -7.65 6.23 11.92
N THR A 131 -7.19 6.54 10.70
CA THR A 131 -6.88 7.90 10.22
C THR A 131 -8.14 8.77 10.16
N LEU A 132 -9.23 8.31 9.53
CA LEU A 132 -10.51 9.03 9.47
C LEU A 132 -11.15 9.22 10.86
N LEU A 133 -11.11 8.18 11.69
CA LEU A 133 -11.66 8.24 13.05
C LEU A 133 -10.82 9.10 14.00
N ARG A 134 -9.56 9.42 13.63
CA ARG A 134 -8.56 10.12 14.47
C ARG A 134 -8.48 9.51 15.88
N ASN A 135 -8.59 8.18 15.92
CA ASN A 135 -8.86 7.43 17.15
C ASN A 135 -7.59 7.21 18.00
N GLY A 136 -6.43 7.66 17.52
CA GLY A 136 -5.15 7.42 18.18
C GLY A 136 -4.77 5.93 18.23
N GLY A 137 -5.28 5.10 17.32
CA GLY A 137 -4.82 3.73 17.13
C GLY A 137 -3.36 3.69 16.66
N LEU A 138 -2.73 2.51 16.71
CA LEU A 138 -1.35 2.30 16.24
C LEU A 138 -1.17 2.68 14.76
N TYR A 139 -2.27 2.75 14.01
CA TYR A 139 -2.33 2.93 12.57
C TYR A 139 -3.07 4.21 12.13
N ASP A 140 -3.54 5.03 13.08
CA ASP A 140 -4.06 6.37 12.80
C ASP A 140 -2.93 7.20 12.23
N ALA A 141 -3.02 7.56 10.94
CA ALA A 141 -1.92 8.23 10.28
C ALA A 141 -1.66 9.64 10.86
N HIS A 142 -2.66 10.33 11.42
CA HIS A 142 -2.43 11.60 12.13
C HIS A 142 -1.64 11.40 13.43
N ARG A 143 -1.95 10.34 14.19
CA ARG A 143 -1.14 9.93 15.35
C ARG A 143 0.27 9.52 14.92
N LEU A 144 0.40 8.68 13.89
CA LEU A 144 1.70 8.28 13.34
C LEU A 144 2.55 9.50 12.96
N PHE A 145 2.02 10.48 12.23
CA PHE A 145 2.78 11.71 11.91
C PHE A 145 3.19 12.52 13.17
N ALA A 146 2.33 12.61 14.18
CA ALA A 146 2.63 13.33 15.42
C ALA A 146 3.68 12.60 16.28
N GLU A 147 3.59 11.27 16.39
CA GLU A 147 4.53 10.44 17.13
C GLU A 147 5.85 10.26 16.37
N MET A 148 5.84 10.04 15.05
CA MET A 148 7.04 10.03 14.20
C MET A 148 7.84 11.34 14.34
N LYS A 149 7.16 12.49 14.43
CA LYS A 149 7.84 13.77 14.66
C LYS A 149 8.57 13.79 16.01
N LYS A 150 7.88 13.48 17.11
CA LYS A 150 8.49 13.38 18.46
C LYS A 150 9.53 12.27 18.59
N TRP A 151 9.37 11.19 17.84
CA TRP A 151 10.27 10.04 17.85
C TRP A 151 11.55 10.36 17.08
N ALA A 152 11.47 11.05 15.94
CA ALA A 152 12.64 11.58 15.24
C ALA A 152 13.41 12.63 16.08
N GLU A 153 12.73 13.33 16.99
CA GLU A 153 13.33 14.28 17.94
C GLU A 153 14.11 13.61 19.09
N GLY A 154 13.99 12.29 19.31
CA GLY A 154 14.65 11.58 20.44
C GLY A 154 15.26 10.19 20.16
N HIS A 155 14.76 9.47 19.16
CA HIS A 155 15.14 8.09 18.80
C HIS A 155 15.17 7.92 17.27
N PRO A 156 16.16 8.48 16.55
CA PRO A 156 16.23 8.37 15.09
C PRO A 156 16.42 6.91 14.62
N GLY A 157 15.39 6.34 13.98
CA GLY A 157 15.54 5.15 13.13
C GLY A 157 14.76 3.86 13.47
N VAL A 158 13.67 3.89 14.25
CA VAL A 158 12.95 2.64 14.68
C VAL A 158 11.41 2.70 14.44
N PRO A 159 10.79 1.86 13.58
CA PRO A 159 9.34 1.89 13.22
C PRO A 159 8.43 0.66 13.59
N SER A 160 7.16 0.62 13.09
CA SER A 160 6.03 -0.33 13.44
C SER A 160 5.12 -0.75 12.21
N PRO A 161 4.27 -1.83 12.24
CA PRO A 161 3.78 -2.57 11.03
C PRO A 161 2.24 -2.62 10.70
N MET A 162 1.84 -2.97 9.44
CA MET A 162 0.44 -3.13 8.92
C MET A 162 0.28 -4.15 7.72
N THR A 163 -0.96 -4.49 7.30
CA THR A 163 -1.43 -5.39 6.17
C THR A 163 -2.98 -5.25 5.93
N ASN A 164 -3.73 -5.77 4.92
CA ASN A 164 -3.61 -6.53 3.62
C ASN A 164 -4.96 -6.36 2.80
N SER A 165 -4.98 -6.48 1.44
CA SER A 165 -6.17 -6.24 0.56
C SER A 165 -6.06 -6.69 -0.96
N ASP A 166 -6.40 -5.86 -1.99
CA ASP A 166 -6.81 -6.25 -3.40
C ASP A 166 -6.25 -5.33 -4.55
N ILE A 167 -6.10 -5.81 -5.82
CA ILE A 167 -5.22 -5.22 -6.91
C ILE A 167 -5.72 -5.29 -8.39
N GLU A 168 -5.45 -4.27 -9.25
CA GLU A 168 -5.56 -4.30 -10.74
C GLU A 168 -4.44 -3.52 -11.51
N PHE A 169 -3.72 -4.19 -12.44
CA PHE A 169 -2.65 -3.56 -13.24
C PHE A 169 -3.16 -2.81 -14.49
N LYS A 170 -2.67 -1.57 -14.73
CA LYS A 170 -3.04 -0.74 -15.89
C LYS A 170 -2.00 -0.71 -17.00
N ARG A 171 -0.73 -0.98 -16.69
CA ARG A 171 0.34 -1.23 -17.69
C ARG A 171 1.22 -2.41 -17.29
N ARG A 172 1.98 -2.94 -18.25
CA ARG A 172 3.07 -3.89 -17.97
C ARG A 172 4.11 -3.19 -17.11
N VAL A 173 4.47 -3.78 -15.97
CA VAL A 173 5.68 -3.38 -15.23
C VAL A 173 6.90 -3.71 -16.11
N PRO A 174 7.93 -2.85 -16.20
CA PRO A 174 9.17 -3.21 -16.90
C PRO A 174 9.72 -4.56 -16.40
N ASN A 175 10.42 -5.30 -17.26
CA ASN A 175 10.98 -6.61 -16.87
C ASN A 175 12.12 -6.44 -15.84
N GLU A 176 12.78 -5.29 -15.91
CA GLU A 176 13.75 -4.73 -14.98
C GLU A 176 13.11 -4.13 -13.71
N GLY A 177 11.78 -4.09 -13.60
CA GLY A 177 11.04 -3.54 -12.46
C GLY A 177 11.04 -2.00 -12.38
N LEU A 178 10.65 -1.46 -11.22
CA LEU A 178 10.68 -0.03 -10.89
C LEU A 178 11.53 0.20 -9.63
N GLU A 179 12.43 1.19 -9.65
CA GLU A 179 13.22 1.56 -8.45
C GLU A 179 12.35 2.29 -7.40
N TRP A 180 11.51 3.22 -7.86
CA TRP A 180 10.63 4.04 -7.02
C TRP A 180 9.21 4.08 -7.57
N VAL A 181 8.24 4.01 -6.66
CA VAL A 181 6.81 4.07 -6.98
C VAL A 181 6.12 5.07 -6.05
N PHE A 182 5.20 5.86 -6.58
CA PHE A 182 4.31 6.72 -5.79
C PHE A 182 2.99 6.00 -5.58
N THR A 183 2.53 5.91 -4.33
CA THR A 183 1.22 5.36 -3.98
C THR A 183 0.36 6.44 -3.34
N ARG A 184 -0.81 6.72 -3.94
CA ARG A 184 -1.93 7.39 -3.25
C ARG A 184 -2.96 6.34 -2.83
N THR A 185 -3.35 6.37 -1.56
CA THR A 185 -4.58 5.73 -1.07
C THR A 185 -5.60 6.82 -0.78
N ALA A 186 -6.81 6.68 -1.30
CA ALA A 186 -7.95 7.54 -1.03
C ALA A 186 -9.13 6.69 -0.52
N THR A 187 -9.97 7.28 0.31
CA THR A 187 -11.27 6.71 0.73
C THR A 187 -12.35 7.75 0.57
N LYS A 188 -13.55 7.35 0.11
CA LYS A 188 -14.69 8.25 -0.05
C LYS A 188 -15.47 8.35 1.24
N MET A 189 -15.69 7.23 1.93
CA MET A 189 -16.47 7.21 3.17
C MET A 189 -16.27 5.93 4.00
N LEU A 190 -16.15 6.09 5.33
CA LEU A 190 -16.46 5.04 6.31
C LEU A 190 -17.94 5.19 6.73
N HIS A 191 -18.77 4.19 6.45
CA HIS A 191 -20.21 4.19 6.73
C HIS A 191 -20.65 2.85 7.33
N GLU A 192 -21.26 2.88 8.53
CA GLU A 192 -21.75 1.70 9.27
C GLU A 192 -20.74 0.56 9.45
N GLY A 193 -19.44 0.86 9.35
CA GLY A 193 -18.34 -0.11 9.42
C GLY A 193 -17.85 -0.64 8.06
N GLY A 194 -18.52 -0.32 6.94
CA GLY A 194 -17.95 -0.49 5.61
C GLY A 194 -17.12 0.73 5.20
N MET A 195 -15.96 0.51 4.57
CA MET A 195 -15.13 1.58 4.01
C MET A 195 -14.55 1.17 2.67
N ASP A 196 -14.53 2.12 1.72
CA ASP A 196 -13.90 1.94 0.41
C ASP A 196 -12.46 2.46 0.39
N LEU A 197 -11.61 1.83 -0.41
CA LEU A 197 -10.23 2.25 -0.66
C LEU A 197 -9.99 2.25 -2.17
N ASP A 198 -9.70 3.43 -2.73
CA ASP A 198 -9.17 3.63 -4.07
C ASP A 198 -7.66 3.87 -3.97
N ILE A 199 -6.86 3.02 -4.59
CA ILE A 199 -5.40 3.11 -4.59
C ILE A 199 -4.91 3.37 -6.00
N THR A 200 -3.92 4.25 -6.14
CA THR A 200 -3.30 4.62 -7.41
C THR A 200 -1.79 4.56 -7.25
N ILE A 201 -1.12 3.80 -8.11
CA ILE A 201 0.34 3.66 -8.11
C ILE A 201 0.93 4.23 -9.41
N CYS A 202 1.91 5.12 -9.28
CA CYS A 202 2.66 5.75 -10.36
C CYS A 202 4.17 5.44 -10.28
N ASN A 203 4.92 5.66 -11.37
CA ASN A 203 6.40 5.67 -11.36
C ASN A 203 6.98 7.03 -10.97
N ALA A 204 8.32 7.15 -10.98
CA ALA A 204 9.04 8.41 -10.78
C ALA A 204 8.56 9.55 -11.69
N GLU A 205 8.17 9.23 -12.93
CA GLU A 205 7.62 10.15 -13.93
C GLU A 205 6.14 10.54 -13.69
N MET A 206 5.53 10.04 -12.61
CA MET A 206 4.11 10.22 -12.24
C MET A 206 3.09 9.62 -13.23
N GLU A 207 3.51 8.73 -14.12
CA GLU A 207 2.64 7.97 -15.01
C GLU A 207 1.94 6.82 -14.27
N LEU A 208 0.66 6.57 -14.58
CA LEU A 208 -0.14 5.52 -13.96
C LEU A 208 0.39 4.11 -14.29
N VAL A 209 0.68 3.30 -13.26
CA VAL A 209 1.12 1.91 -13.40
C VAL A 209 0.02 0.91 -13.04
N CYS A 210 -0.62 1.12 -11.89
CA CYS A 210 -1.52 0.17 -11.24
C CYS A 210 -2.61 0.93 -10.47
N THR A 211 -3.79 0.33 -10.33
CA THR A 211 -4.87 0.84 -9.49
C THR A 211 -5.43 -0.29 -8.64
N ALA A 212 -5.86 -0.01 -7.43
CA ALA A 212 -6.49 -1.00 -6.57
C ALA A 212 -7.82 -0.45 -6.04
N HIS A 213 -8.81 -1.33 -5.90
CA HIS A 213 -10.11 -0.99 -5.33
C HIS A 213 -10.46 -2.06 -4.31
N GLN A 214 -10.70 -1.64 -3.07
CA GLN A 214 -10.78 -2.54 -1.92
C GLN A 214 -11.95 -2.11 -1.03
N ILE A 215 -12.64 -3.09 -0.43
CA ILE A 215 -13.77 -2.83 0.48
C ILE A 215 -13.47 -3.54 1.79
N VAL A 216 -13.31 -2.76 2.88
CA VAL A 216 -12.89 -3.28 4.18
C VAL A 216 -13.98 -3.11 5.24
N MET A 217 -14.07 -4.08 6.16
CA MET A 217 -14.97 -4.04 7.30
C MET A 217 -14.24 -3.61 8.57
N VAL A 218 -14.50 -2.38 9.00
CA VAL A 218 -14.03 -1.77 10.24
C VAL A 218 -14.96 -2.22 11.37
N LEU A 219 -14.46 -3.11 12.24
CA LEU A 219 -15.23 -3.73 13.32
C LEU A 219 -14.64 -3.40 14.69
N GLU A 220 -15.50 -3.04 15.65
CA GLU A 220 -15.11 -2.90 17.06
C GLU A 220 -14.38 -4.17 17.57
N ALA A 221 -13.23 -3.98 18.21
CA ALA A 221 -12.41 -5.09 18.71
C ALA A 221 -13.19 -6.04 19.63
N GLN A 222 -14.14 -5.53 20.43
CA GLN A 222 -14.99 -6.35 21.31
C GLN A 222 -15.91 -7.33 20.56
N ARG A 223 -16.31 -7.03 19.31
CA ARG A 223 -17.12 -7.91 18.47
C ARG A 223 -16.27 -9.04 17.87
N LYS A 224 -15.04 -8.73 17.46
CA LYS A 224 -14.07 -9.70 16.88
C LYS A 224 -13.43 -10.59 17.94
N PHE A 225 -13.11 -10.03 19.10
CA PHE A 225 -12.43 -10.70 20.21
C PHE A 225 -13.37 -10.85 21.43
N ARG A 226 -14.35 -11.74 21.32
CA ARG A 226 -15.15 -12.17 22.48
C ARG A 226 -14.22 -12.71 23.57
N ARG A 227 -14.20 -12.02 24.72
CA ARG A 227 -13.48 -12.42 25.93
C ARG A 227 -13.83 -13.87 26.28
N LYS A 228 -12.86 -14.80 26.20
CA LYS A 228 -13.07 -16.18 26.65
C LYS A 228 -13.62 -16.14 28.08
N LYS A 229 -14.64 -16.94 28.38
CA LYS A 229 -14.95 -17.28 29.78
C LYS A 229 -13.71 -17.94 30.38
N PRO A 230 -13.38 -17.72 31.66
CA PRO A 230 -12.44 -18.58 32.36
C PRO A 230 -12.92 -20.03 32.22
N GLU A 231 -12.03 -20.93 31.83
CA GLU A 231 -12.29 -22.36 31.97
C GLU A 231 -12.35 -22.64 33.48
N ALA A 232 -13.44 -23.27 33.93
CA ALA A 232 -13.59 -23.62 35.33
C ALA A 232 -12.62 -24.75 35.64
N SER A 233 -11.63 -24.47 36.49
CA SER A 233 -10.71 -25.46 37.01
C SER A 233 -11.48 -26.51 37.83
N LEU A 234 -11.45 -27.76 37.35
CA LEU A 234 -11.79 -28.97 38.08
C LEU A 234 -10.49 -29.65 38.53
#